data_AF-M3UM27-F1
#
_entry.id   AF-M3UM27-F1
#
_cell.length_a   1.000
_cell.length_b   1.000
_cell.length_c   1.000
_cell.angle_alpha   90.00
_cell.angle_beta   90.00
_cell.angle_gamma   90.00
#
_symmetry.space_group_name_H-M   'P 1'
#
loop_
_entity.id
_entity.type
_entity.pdbx_description
1 polymer ?
#
loop_
_entity_poly.entity_id
_entity_poly.type
_entity_poly.pdbx_seq_one_letter_code
_entity_poly.pdbx_strand_id
1 'polypeptide(L)'
;MGLRSTFNTLVGTGGRATAKTSLNQQEVQLSEIIALKIRTENSYATGAVFTHVLAVEVPPPPSDDLDDWAQDQLLSFTGEGPQYADVPAIYEVEILSAPAEFAHLVSLTASAEG
;
A
#
# COMPACT_ATOMS: atom_id res chain seq x y z
N MET A 1 -28.09 -60.60 37.31
CA MET A 1 -28.80 -59.64 38.19
C MET A 1 -27.77 -58.84 38.99
N GLY A 2 -27.86 -57.50 38.97
CA GLY A 2 -27.17 -56.56 39.88
C GLY A 2 -25.75 -56.14 39.46
N LEU A 3 -25.56 -55.02 38.74
CA LEU A 3 -25.39 -53.64 39.26
C LEU A 3 -23.96 -53.32 39.72
N ARG A 4 -23.23 -52.47 38.95
CA ARG A 4 -22.76 -51.10 39.35
C ARG A 4 -21.51 -50.61 38.59
N SER A 5 -21.53 -49.29 38.36
CA SER A 5 -20.39 -48.35 38.31
C SER A 5 -19.60 -48.14 37.02
N THR A 6 -19.92 -47.01 36.39
CA THR A 6 -19.03 -45.92 35.94
C THR A 6 -17.80 -46.28 35.10
N PHE A 7 -17.90 -45.98 33.80
CA PHE A 7 -16.77 -45.48 33.02
C PHE A 7 -17.18 -44.20 32.30
N ASN A 8 -16.77 -43.08 32.88
CA ASN A 8 -16.36 -41.91 32.12
C ASN A 8 -15.03 -42.29 31.44
N THR A 9 -14.88 -42.10 30.12
CA THR A 9 -13.60 -41.75 29.45
C THR A 9 -13.72 -41.92 27.92
N LEU A 10 -13.51 -40.77 27.25
CA LEU A 10 -13.01 -40.54 25.90
C LEU A 10 -13.48 -41.43 24.75
N VAL A 11 -14.40 -40.90 23.96
CA VAL A 11 -14.33 -41.03 22.50
C VAL A 11 -13.58 -39.80 21.99
N GLY A 12 -12.31 -39.97 21.67
CA GLY A 12 -11.54 -38.97 20.93
C GLY A 12 -11.62 -39.27 19.44
N THR A 13 -11.86 -38.24 18.62
CA THR A 13 -11.07 -37.95 17.41
C THR A 13 -11.49 -36.60 16.82
N GLY A 14 -10.53 -35.67 16.74
CA GLY A 14 -10.57 -34.41 15.96
C GLY A 14 -11.30 -33.27 16.67
N GLY A 15 -10.64 -32.28 17.27
CA GLY A 15 -9.89 -31.23 16.56
C GLY A 15 -10.88 -30.33 15.80
N ARG A 16 -11.12 -29.06 16.10
CA ARG A 16 -10.26 -27.99 16.63
C ARG A 16 -11.15 -26.91 17.26
N ALA A 17 -10.63 -26.30 18.32
CA ALA A 17 -10.93 -24.96 18.83
C ALA A 17 -12.33 -24.36 18.55
N THR A 18 -13.13 -24.28 19.60
CA THR A 18 -14.02 -23.13 19.83
C THR A 18 -13.16 -21.88 20.02
N ALA A 19 -12.65 -21.33 18.93
CA ALA A 19 -12.07 -19.99 18.91
C ALA A 19 -13.18 -19.04 18.46
N LYS A 20 -13.67 -18.23 19.40
CA LYS A 20 -14.30 -16.96 19.07
C LYS A 20 -13.20 -16.10 18.43
N THR A 21 -13.03 -16.16 17.12
CA THR A 21 -12.00 -15.40 16.41
C THR A 21 -12.66 -14.69 15.25
N SER A 22 -12.83 -13.39 15.49
CA SER A 22 -12.97 -12.27 14.56
C SER A 22 -13.84 -12.45 13.33
N LEU A 23 -14.85 -11.59 13.26
CA LEU A 23 -15.28 -11.00 11.99
C LEU A 23 -14.05 -10.33 11.33
N ASN A 24 -13.20 -11.11 10.67
CA ASN A 24 -12.33 -10.57 9.66
C ASN A 24 -13.13 -10.66 8.37
N GLN A 25 -13.93 -9.63 8.12
CA GLN A 25 -14.06 -9.09 6.76
C GLN A 25 -12.62 -8.82 6.29
N GLN A 26 -11.92 -9.86 5.84
CA GLN A 26 -10.83 -9.65 4.92
C GLN A 26 -11.52 -9.28 3.62
N GLU A 27 -11.69 -7.97 3.50
CA GLU A 27 -11.71 -7.24 2.25
C GLU A 27 -11.06 -8.11 1.18
N VAL A 28 -11.87 -8.60 0.24
CA VAL A 28 -11.34 -9.02 -1.04
C VAL A 28 -10.85 -7.73 -1.69
N GLN A 29 -9.70 -7.22 -1.23
CA GLN A 29 -8.89 -6.23 -1.92
C GLN A 29 -8.46 -6.96 -3.19
N LEU A 30 -9.33 -6.98 -4.19
CA LEU A 30 -8.88 -7.14 -5.56
C LEU A 30 -7.87 -6.01 -5.72
N SER A 31 -6.59 -6.32 -5.53
CA SER A 31 -5.49 -5.40 -5.74
C SER A 31 -5.44 -5.15 -7.24
N GLU A 32 -6.38 -4.34 -7.72
CA GLU A 32 -6.42 -3.83 -9.08
C GLU A 32 -5.31 -2.80 -9.16
N ILE A 33 -4.09 -3.30 -9.34
CA ILE A 33 -2.93 -2.44 -9.47
C ILE A 33 -3.09 -1.64 -10.77
N ILE A 34 -3.01 -0.33 -10.66
CA ILE A 34 -3.11 0.58 -11.80
C ILE A 34 -1.71 0.93 -12.28
N ALA A 35 -1.48 0.74 -13.57
CA ALA A 35 -0.22 1.11 -14.22
C ALA A 35 -0.24 2.62 -14.54
N LEU A 36 0.52 3.39 -13.77
CA LEU A 36 0.66 4.83 -13.93
C LEU A 36 2.00 5.17 -14.54
N LYS A 37 2.04 6.21 -15.37
CA LYS A 37 3.27 6.86 -15.78
C LYS A 37 3.42 8.13 -14.97
N ILE A 38 4.46 8.20 -14.17
CA ILE A 38 4.74 9.33 -13.29
C ILE A 38 6.04 10.01 -13.70
N ARG A 39 6.14 11.30 -13.43
CA ARG A 39 7.38 12.06 -13.46
C ARG A 39 7.75 12.39 -12.03
N THR A 40 8.91 11.96 -11.57
CA THR A 40 9.48 12.37 -10.29
C THR A 40 10.53 13.45 -10.52
N GLU A 41 10.58 14.42 -9.63
CA GLU A 41 11.58 15.46 -9.59
C GLU A 41 12.13 15.62 -8.17
N ASN A 42 13.44 15.58 -8.07
CA ASN A 42 14.18 15.57 -6.83
C ASN A 42 15.16 16.73 -6.83
N SER A 43 14.84 17.77 -6.06
CA SER A 43 15.66 18.98 -5.96
C SER A 43 16.34 19.04 -4.60
N TYR A 44 17.64 18.73 -4.56
CA TYR A 44 18.43 18.72 -3.34
C TYR A 44 19.00 20.10 -3.01
N ALA A 45 19.13 20.42 -1.73
CA ALA A 45 19.72 21.68 -1.24
C ALA A 45 21.20 21.86 -1.64
N THR A 46 21.87 20.79 -2.07
CA THR A 46 23.20 20.83 -2.69
C THR A 46 23.21 21.47 -4.08
N GLY A 47 22.04 21.71 -4.68
CA GLY A 47 21.85 22.21 -6.04
C GLY A 47 21.73 21.11 -7.10
N ALA A 48 21.76 19.83 -6.70
CA ALA A 48 21.52 18.72 -7.60
C ALA A 48 20.02 18.55 -7.86
N VAL A 49 19.63 18.46 -9.13
CA VAL A 49 18.25 18.23 -9.56
C VAL A 49 18.20 17.00 -10.45
N PHE A 50 17.32 16.07 -10.13
CA PHE A 50 17.11 14.86 -10.89
C PHE A 50 15.64 14.77 -11.30
N THR A 51 15.40 14.39 -12.55
CA THR A 51 14.06 14.21 -13.07
C THR A 51 13.97 12.85 -13.73
N HIS A 52 13.04 12.02 -13.28
CA HIS A 52 12.82 10.68 -13.83
C HIS A 52 11.39 10.54 -14.31
N VAL A 53 11.20 9.75 -15.36
CA VAL A 53 9.88 9.35 -15.82
C VAL A 53 9.78 7.85 -15.66
N LEU A 54 8.92 7.41 -14.76
CA LEU A 54 8.80 6.02 -14.33
C LEU A 54 7.42 5.50 -14.71
N ALA A 55 7.36 4.23 -15.11
CA ALA A 55 6.10 3.49 -15.15
C ALA A 55 6.01 2.70 -13.84
N VAL A 56 5.00 3.00 -13.04
CA VAL A 56 4.79 2.43 -11.71
C VAL A 56 3.44 1.75 -11.64
N GLU A 57 3.36 0.78 -10.74
CA GLU A 57 2.19 -0.04 -10.52
C GLU A 57 1.77 0.19 -9.06
N VAL A 58 0.69 0.94 -8.87
CA VAL A 58 0.21 1.36 -7.53
C VAL A 58 -1.22 0.90 -7.30
N PRO A 59 -1.64 0.66 -6.04
CA PRO A 59 -3.05 0.41 -5.74
C PRO A 59 -3.92 1.61 -6.17
N PRO A 60 -5.20 1.39 -6.51
CA PRO A 60 -6.08 2.48 -6.91
C PRO A 60 -6.35 3.39 -5.70
N PRO A 61 -6.50 4.70 -5.92
CA PRO A 61 -6.75 5.62 -4.82
C PRO A 61 -8.11 5.39 -4.16
N PRO A 62 -8.23 5.65 -2.85
CA PRO A 62 -9.53 5.75 -2.18
C PRO A 62 -10.30 6.98 -2.68
N SER A 63 -11.63 6.93 -2.59
CA SER A 63 -12.51 8.00 -3.08
C SER A 63 -12.40 9.32 -2.32
N ASP A 64 -12.01 9.29 -1.04
CA ASP A 64 -12.08 10.43 -0.13
C ASP A 64 -10.69 11.02 0.23
N ASP A 65 -9.60 10.28 -0.04
CA ASP A 65 -8.24 10.62 0.43
C ASP A 65 -7.21 10.58 -0.71
N LEU A 66 -7.54 11.19 -1.85
CA LEU A 66 -6.70 11.16 -3.04
C LEU A 66 -5.33 11.83 -2.83
N ASP A 67 -5.29 12.96 -2.12
CA ASP A 67 -4.05 13.70 -1.83
C ASP A 67 -3.12 12.91 -0.88
N ASP A 68 -3.67 12.27 0.15
CA ASP A 68 -2.91 11.44 1.10
C ASP A 68 -2.35 10.20 0.39
N TRP A 69 -3.19 9.53 -0.41
CA TRP A 69 -2.75 8.43 -1.26
C TRP A 69 -1.65 8.86 -2.23
N ALA A 70 -1.77 10.04 -2.86
CA ALA A 70 -0.78 10.54 -3.79
C ALA A 70 0.55 10.81 -3.09
N GLN A 71 0.52 11.35 -1.87
CA GLN A 71 1.72 11.54 -1.07
C GLN A 71 2.36 10.19 -0.70
N ASP A 72 1.60 9.27 -0.11
CA ASP A 72 2.16 7.99 0.37
C ASP A 72 2.66 7.11 -0.78
N GLN A 73 1.86 6.97 -1.85
CA GLN A 73 2.18 6.08 -2.96
C GLN A 73 3.15 6.69 -3.96
N LEU A 74 3.01 7.97 -4.33
CA LEU A 74 3.85 8.56 -5.37
C LEU A 74 5.20 9.02 -4.82
N LEU A 75 5.26 9.63 -3.63
CA LEU A 75 6.53 10.09 -3.07
C LEU A 75 7.46 8.94 -2.70
N SER A 76 6.92 7.74 -2.46
CA SER A 76 7.71 6.52 -2.27
C SER A 76 8.61 6.16 -3.46
N PHE A 77 8.34 6.71 -4.66
CA PHE A 77 9.18 6.54 -5.85
C PHE A 77 10.22 7.65 -6.02
N THR A 78 10.27 8.62 -5.12
CA THR A 78 11.28 9.68 -5.12
C THR A 78 12.46 9.30 -4.24
N GLY A 79 13.64 9.77 -4.62
CA GLY A 79 14.88 9.62 -3.86
C GLY A 79 15.99 9.05 -4.72
N GLU A 80 17.16 9.67 -4.70
CA GLU A 80 18.31 9.25 -5.52
C GLU A 80 19.24 8.26 -4.81
N GLY A 81 18.80 7.65 -3.71
CA GLY A 81 19.56 6.67 -2.94
C GLY A 81 20.22 7.20 -1.66
N PRO A 82 20.98 6.35 -0.94
CA PRO A 82 21.45 6.63 0.41
C PRO A 82 22.40 7.83 0.52
N GLN A 83 23.09 8.19 -0.56
CA GLN A 83 23.98 9.35 -0.59
C GLN A 83 23.23 10.70 -0.45
N TYR A 84 21.91 10.70 -0.65
CA TYR A 84 21.05 11.86 -0.52
C TYR A 84 20.07 11.77 0.66
N ALA A 85 20.16 10.73 1.50
CA ALA A 85 19.19 10.46 2.58
C ALA A 85 19.16 11.53 3.68
N ASP A 86 20.29 12.18 3.97
CA ASP A 86 20.41 13.25 4.97
C ASP A 86 20.50 14.65 4.33
N VAL A 87 20.21 14.76 3.03
CA VAL A 87 20.28 16.03 2.30
C VAL A 87 18.87 16.58 2.15
N PRO A 88 18.59 17.78 2.69
CA PRO A 88 17.29 18.39 2.52
C PRO A 88 16.92 18.52 1.04
N ALA A 89 15.71 18.15 0.68
CA ALA A 89 15.26 18.11 -0.70
C ALA A 89 13.79 18.44 -0.83
N ILE A 90 13.43 18.92 -2.02
CA ILE A 90 12.06 19.04 -2.47
C ILE A 90 11.82 17.89 -3.44
N TYR A 91 10.85 17.05 -3.09
CA TYR A 91 10.39 15.94 -3.90
C TYR A 91 9.05 16.32 -4.53
N GLU A 92 8.94 16.18 -5.83
CA GLU A 92 7.71 16.41 -6.57
C GLU A 92 7.43 15.21 -7.48
N VAL A 93 6.17 14.80 -7.55
CA VAL A 93 5.71 13.74 -8.44
C VAL A 93 4.47 14.17 -9.16
N GLU A 94 4.42 13.96 -10.46
CA GLU A 94 3.28 14.25 -11.33
C GLU A 94 2.86 13.00 -12.08
N ILE A 95 1.56 12.70 -12.11
CA ILE A 95 1.03 11.63 -12.97
C ILE A 95 0.90 12.15 -14.40
N LEU A 96 1.73 11.65 -15.31
CA LEU A 96 1.71 11.98 -16.73
C LEU A 96 0.66 11.19 -17.53
N SER A 97 0.39 9.95 -17.10
CA SER A 97 -0.57 9.08 -17.78
C SER A 97 -1.13 8.04 -16.83
N ALA A 98 -2.42 7.77 -16.98
CA ALA A 98 -3.14 6.75 -16.23
C ALA A 98 -4.02 5.95 -17.21
N PRO A 99 -4.48 4.74 -16.82
CA PRO A 99 -5.49 4.00 -17.58
C PRO A 99 -6.76 4.82 -17.75
N ALA A 100 -7.54 4.54 -18.80
CA ALA A 100 -8.73 5.34 -19.15
C ALA A 100 -9.75 5.47 -18.01
N GLU A 101 -9.89 4.43 -17.19
CA GLU A 101 -10.77 4.41 -16.00
C GLU A 101 -10.30 5.39 -14.91
N PHE A 102 -9.01 5.69 -14.88
CA PHE A 102 -8.33 6.57 -13.92
C PHE A 102 -7.78 7.83 -14.59
N ALA A 103 -8.31 8.23 -15.75
CA ALA A 103 -7.85 9.42 -16.47
C ALA A 103 -7.96 10.72 -15.66
N HIS A 104 -8.83 10.74 -14.64
CA HIS A 104 -8.97 11.86 -13.69
C HIS A 104 -7.74 12.05 -12.80
N LEU A 105 -6.85 11.05 -12.69
CA LEU A 105 -5.59 11.12 -11.96
C LEU A 105 -4.48 11.80 -12.76
N VAL A 106 -4.64 11.97 -14.08
CA VAL A 106 -3.63 12.62 -14.91
C VAL A 106 -3.54 14.09 -14.50
N SER A 107 -2.31 14.60 -14.36
CA SER A 107 -1.99 15.93 -13.79
C SER A 107 -2.20 16.05 -12.27
N LEU A 108 -2.48 14.95 -11.57
CA LEU A 108 -2.37 14.94 -10.11
C LEU A 108 -0.90 15.05 -9.74
N THR A 109 -0.62 15.95 -8.80
CA THR A 109 0.73 16.19 -8.29
C THR A 109 0.78 15.97 -6.79
N ALA A 110 1.90 15.41 -6.33
CA ALA A 110 2.23 15.28 -4.93
C ALA A 110 3.62 15.89 -4.70
N SER A 111 3.77 16.68 -3.64
CA SER A 111 5.06 17.25 -3.28
C SER A 111 5.32 17.17 -1.78
N ALA A 112 6.59 17.02 -1.43
CA ALA A 112 7.04 17.02 -0.05
C ALA A 112 8.42 17.66 0.09
N GLU A 113 8.67 18.22 1.26
CA GLU A 113 9.99 18.63 1.72
C GLU A 113 10.51 17.61 2.72
N GLY A 114 11.76 17.19 2.58
CA GLY A 114 12.45 16.25 3.46
C GLY A 114 13.88 16.65 3.71
#